data_AF-A0A419K3X8-F1
#
_entry.id   AF-A0A419K3X8-F1
#
_cell.length_a   1.000
_cell.length_b   1.000
_cell.length_c   1.000
_cell.angle_alpha   90.00
_cell.angle_beta   90.00
_cell.angle_gamma   90.00
#
_symmetry.space_group_name_H-M   'P 1'
#
loop_
_entity.id
_entity.type
_entity.pdbx_description
1 polymer ?
#
loop_
_entity_poly.entity_id
_entity_poly.type
_entity_poly.pdbx_seq_one_letter_code
_entity_poly.pdbx_strand_id
1 'polypeptide(L)'
;MEWMLYRLEFPWIPLASVLIFAAVSGRLVCGWICPFGFVQDLLRYAGVGKVRVSPKTHRYMTSMKYLALFLFIVVCGGLAVSSAIGVGQVYRETLGVVGEGPFTALSPSDTLFALTPRLIIVLQYSVFPISEAYEIPIGLLSSPLLWARLTIMVGVLVLALYVPRGWCRYFCPQGAMLALVSRFSFLGLRRELVRCTRASCRACVEACPMNIRILDQPWEKFTDPECIYCLRCVDACPSKAIRPTFP
;
A
#
# COMPACT_ATOMS: atom_id res chain seq x y z
N MET A 1 1.64 -4.25 -24.52
CA MET A 1 1.28 -5.11 -23.37
C MET A 1 0.11 -6.06 -23.67
N GLU A 2 -0.51 -6.00 -24.85
CA GLU A 2 -1.65 -6.86 -25.22
C GLU A 2 -1.24 -8.29 -25.66
N TRP A 3 0.03 -8.52 -25.95
CA TRP A 3 0.53 -9.82 -26.45
C TRP A 3 0.75 -10.90 -25.38
N MET A 4 0.72 -10.57 -24.08
CA MET A 4 0.90 -11.56 -23.01
C MET A 4 -0.38 -12.33 -22.63
N LEU A 5 -1.55 -11.96 -23.17
CA LEU A 5 -2.83 -12.57 -22.79
C LEU A 5 -3.30 -13.69 -23.73
N TYR A 6 -2.61 -13.92 -24.85
CA TYR A 6 -3.01 -14.96 -25.82
C TYR A 6 -2.40 -16.33 -25.55
N ARG A 7 -1.24 -16.41 -24.90
CA ARG A 7 -0.72 -17.68 -24.38
C ARG A 7 -0.81 -17.69 -22.87
N LEU A 8 -1.18 -18.83 -22.32
CA LEU A 8 -1.21 -19.15 -20.88
C LEU A 8 0.22 -19.19 -20.28
N GLU A 9 1.10 -18.28 -20.68
CA GLU A 9 2.42 -18.12 -20.09
C GLU A 9 2.26 -17.25 -18.85
N PHE A 10 2.21 -17.91 -17.69
CA PHE A 10 2.23 -17.23 -16.41
C PHE A 10 3.39 -16.22 -16.39
N PRO A 11 3.19 -14.98 -15.92
CA PRO A 11 4.18 -13.91 -16.02
C PRO A 11 5.34 -14.08 -15.03
N TRP A 12 6.14 -15.14 -15.23
CA TRP A 12 7.27 -15.51 -14.38
C TRP A 12 8.32 -14.41 -14.32
N ILE A 13 8.62 -13.77 -15.45
CA ILE A 13 9.65 -12.73 -15.54
C ILE A 13 9.26 -11.49 -14.72
N PRO A 14 8.07 -10.88 -14.91
CA PRO A 14 7.60 -9.79 -14.04
C PRO A 14 7.59 -10.18 -12.56
N LEU A 15 7.07 -11.36 -12.22
CA LEU A 15 6.97 -11.80 -10.84
C LEU A 15 8.35 -12.00 -10.19
N ALA A 16 9.28 -12.65 -10.90
CA ALA A 16 10.65 -12.83 -10.44
C ALA A 16 11.36 -11.49 -10.27
N SER A 17 11.22 -10.57 -11.23
CA SER A 17 11.86 -9.24 -11.14
C SER A 17 11.37 -8.44 -9.93
N VAL A 18 10.06 -8.45 -9.65
CA VAL A 18 9.48 -7.77 -8.48
C VAL A 18 9.92 -8.43 -7.18
N LEU A 19 9.98 -9.75 -7.12
CA LEU A 19 10.43 -10.48 -5.92
C LEU A 19 11.92 -10.25 -5.64
N ILE A 20 12.77 -10.27 -6.67
CA ILE A 20 14.21 -9.97 -6.54
C ILE A 20 14.39 -8.53 -6.07
N PHE A 21 13.70 -7.58 -6.69
CA PHE A 21 13.77 -6.17 -6.30
C PHE A 21 13.29 -5.96 -4.85
N ALA A 22 12.21 -6.64 -4.45
CA ALA A 22 11.69 -6.60 -3.09
C ALA A 22 12.63 -7.28 -2.09
N ALA A 23 13.36 -8.33 -2.49
CA ALA A 23 14.36 -8.98 -1.63
C ALA A 23 15.59 -8.07 -1.43
N VAL A 24 16.00 -7.30 -2.43
CA VAL A 24 17.13 -6.36 -2.30
C VAL A 24 16.73 -5.13 -1.50
N SER A 25 15.62 -4.48 -1.88
CA SER A 25 15.19 -3.18 -1.35
C SER A 25 14.22 -3.26 -0.18
N GLY A 26 13.68 -4.44 0.13
CA GLY A 26 12.63 -4.62 1.12
C GLY A 26 11.37 -3.82 0.77
N ARG A 27 10.78 -3.18 1.79
CA ARG A 27 9.59 -2.32 1.65
C ARG A 27 9.90 -0.87 1.25
N LEU A 28 11.10 -0.58 0.75
CA LEU A 28 11.52 0.78 0.38
C LEU A 28 10.59 1.39 -0.68
N VAL A 29 10.03 0.57 -1.58
CA VAL A 29 9.03 1.00 -2.59
C VAL A 29 7.83 1.71 -1.95
N CYS A 30 7.30 1.17 -0.85
CA CYS A 30 6.15 1.76 -0.15
C CYS A 30 6.51 3.10 0.52
N GLY A 31 7.78 3.29 0.87
CA GLY A 31 8.30 4.51 1.48
C GLY A 31 8.51 5.62 0.46
N TRP A 32 9.23 5.33 -0.63
CA TRP A 32 9.82 6.33 -1.52
C TRP A 32 9.18 6.41 -2.91
N ILE A 33 8.62 5.31 -3.43
CA ILE A 33 8.14 5.23 -4.82
C ILE A 33 6.62 5.34 -4.88
N CYS A 34 5.90 4.82 -3.88
CA CYS A 34 4.45 4.75 -3.91
C CYS A 34 3.79 6.15 -3.85
N PRO A 35 3.03 6.57 -4.88
CA PRO A 35 2.39 7.89 -4.90
C PRO A 35 1.29 8.01 -3.83
N PHE A 36 0.58 6.91 -3.53
CA PHE A 36 -0.40 6.88 -2.45
C PHE A 36 0.24 6.98 -1.06
N GLY A 37 1.47 6.46 -0.90
CA GLY A 37 2.25 6.65 0.32
C GLY A 37 2.65 8.10 0.52
N PHE A 38 3.03 8.78 -0.57
CA PHE A 38 3.35 10.20 -0.56
C PHE A 38 2.15 11.06 -0.17
N VAL A 39 0.95 10.81 -0.73
CA VAL A 39 -0.28 11.51 -0.34
C VAL A 39 -0.56 11.39 1.16
N GLN A 40 -0.45 10.18 1.72
CA GLN A 40 -0.64 9.98 3.17
C GLN A 40 0.44 10.69 4.01
N ASP A 41 1.68 10.75 3.52
CA ASP A 41 2.75 11.50 4.17
C ASP A 41 2.57 13.01 4.08
N LEU A 42 1.92 13.51 3.04
CA LEU A 42 1.56 14.92 2.89
C LEU A 42 0.43 15.30 3.87
N LEU A 43 -0.59 14.43 4.00
CA LEU A 43 -1.67 14.59 4.97
C LEU A 43 -1.17 14.68 6.42
N ARG A 44 0.00 14.11 6.71
CA ARG A 44 0.68 14.25 8.00
C ARG A 44 0.99 15.72 8.36
N TYR A 45 1.14 16.61 7.38
CA TYR A 45 1.41 18.03 7.61
C TYR A 45 0.15 18.87 7.83
N ALA A 46 -1.05 18.30 7.68
CA ALA A 46 -2.33 19.00 7.81
C ALA A 46 -2.70 19.46 9.25
N GLY A 47 -1.74 19.48 10.19
CA GLY A 47 -1.94 20.03 11.54
C GLY A 47 -2.84 19.24 12.49
N VAL A 48 -3.43 18.12 12.07
CA VAL A 48 -4.33 17.31 12.91
C VAL A 48 -3.54 16.55 13.99
N GLY A 49 -4.11 16.48 15.20
CA GLY A 49 -3.57 15.69 16.32
C GLY A 49 -3.49 14.20 15.95
N LYS A 50 -2.28 13.65 15.89
CA LYS A 50 -2.03 12.26 15.46
C LYS A 50 -2.20 11.30 16.63
N VAL A 51 -2.90 10.20 16.38
CA VAL A 51 -3.14 9.17 17.37
C VAL A 51 -2.06 8.10 17.27
N ARG A 52 -1.29 7.88 18.34
CA ARG A 52 -0.42 6.70 18.44
C ARG A 52 -1.24 5.51 18.93
N VAL A 53 -1.32 4.50 18.08
CA VAL A 53 -2.01 3.24 18.40
C VAL A 53 -1.18 2.43 19.40
N SER A 54 -1.85 1.85 20.40
CA SER A 54 -1.21 1.01 21.41
C SER A 54 -0.49 -0.20 20.79
N PRO A 55 0.58 -0.74 21.41
CA PRO A 55 1.32 -1.88 20.86
C PRO A 55 0.48 -3.15 20.66
N LYS A 56 -0.52 -3.38 21.54
CA LYS A 56 -1.42 -4.55 21.46
C LYS A 56 -2.36 -4.42 20.27
N THR A 57 -3.04 -3.27 20.16
CA THR A 57 -3.94 -2.95 19.05
C THR A 57 -3.19 -2.94 17.72
N HIS A 58 -1.97 -2.40 17.70
CA HIS A 58 -1.13 -2.41 16.51
C HIS A 58 -0.88 -3.82 15.99
N ARG A 59 -0.50 -4.78 16.86
CA ARG A 59 -0.24 -6.15 16.44
C ARG A 59 -1.49 -6.81 15.82
N TYR A 60 -2.65 -6.60 16.43
CA TYR A 60 -3.91 -7.13 15.93
C TYR A 60 -4.29 -6.53 14.57
N MET A 61 -4.25 -5.20 14.45
CA MET A 61 -4.59 -4.51 13.20
C MET A 61 -3.58 -4.81 12.08
N THR A 62 -2.30 -5.00 12.40
CA THR A 62 -1.31 -5.45 11.40
C THR A 62 -1.57 -6.89 10.95
N SER A 63 -2.29 -7.71 11.73
CA SER A 63 -2.73 -9.04 11.29
C SER A 63 -3.78 -8.96 10.18
N MET A 64 -4.65 -7.94 10.22
CA MET A 64 -5.75 -7.77 9.25
C MET A 64 -5.30 -7.65 7.80
N LYS A 65 -4.11 -7.08 7.53
CA LYS A 65 -3.58 -7.04 6.16
C LYS A 65 -3.21 -8.42 5.62
N TYR A 66 -2.82 -9.36 6.48
CA TYR A 66 -2.53 -10.73 6.06
C TYR A 66 -3.82 -11.49 5.77
N LEU A 67 -4.90 -11.17 6.49
CA LEU A 67 -6.25 -11.62 6.12
C LEU A 67 -6.68 -11.04 4.76
N ALA A 68 -6.46 -9.75 4.52
CA ALA A 68 -6.73 -9.12 3.23
C ALA A 68 -5.90 -9.75 2.09
N LEU A 69 -4.62 -10.07 2.35
CA LEU A 69 -3.77 -10.79 1.41
C LEU A 69 -4.27 -12.21 1.15
N PHE A 70 -4.67 -12.95 2.19
CA PHE A 70 -5.22 -14.29 2.04
C PHE A 70 -6.50 -14.27 1.19
N LEU A 71 -7.43 -13.37 1.49
CA LEU A 71 -8.65 -13.18 0.71
C LEU A 71 -8.32 -12.82 -0.74
N PHE A 72 -7.37 -11.92 -0.96
CA PHE A 72 -6.91 -11.54 -2.30
C PHE A 72 -6.36 -12.74 -3.08
N ILE A 73 -5.49 -13.55 -2.45
CA ILE A 73 -4.92 -14.76 -3.07
C ILE A 73 -6.03 -15.78 -3.38
N VAL A 74 -7.00 -15.97 -2.49
CA VAL A 74 -8.11 -16.91 -2.71
C VAL A 74 -8.99 -16.44 -3.87
N VAL A 75 -9.35 -15.16 -3.93
CA VAL A 75 -10.20 -14.64 -5.01
C VAL A 75 -9.46 -14.65 -6.35
N CYS A 76 -8.22 -14.17 -6.40
CA CYS A 76 -7.42 -14.20 -7.62
C CYS A 76 -7.09 -15.63 -8.07
N GLY A 77 -6.76 -16.52 -7.14
CA GLY A 77 -6.52 -17.94 -7.42
C GLY A 77 -7.79 -18.64 -7.92
N GLY A 78 -8.94 -18.37 -7.32
CA GLY A 78 -10.24 -18.88 -7.77
C GLY A 78 -10.60 -18.40 -9.18
N LEU A 79 -10.37 -17.12 -9.48
CA LEU A 79 -10.57 -16.57 -10.83
C LEU A 79 -9.59 -17.17 -11.85
N ALA A 80 -8.33 -17.38 -11.47
CA ALA A 80 -7.33 -18.01 -12.32
C ALA A 80 -7.72 -19.46 -12.66
N VAL A 81 -8.15 -20.25 -11.67
CA VAL A 81 -8.63 -21.62 -11.88
C VAL A 81 -9.90 -21.64 -12.74
N SER A 82 -10.85 -20.76 -12.46
CA SER A 82 -12.07 -20.61 -13.28
C SER A 82 -11.76 -20.27 -14.74
N SER A 83 -10.74 -19.43 -14.97
CA SER A 83 -10.28 -19.11 -16.33
C SER A 83 -9.58 -20.28 -17.02
N ALA A 84 -8.87 -21.13 -16.28
CA ALA A 84 -8.23 -22.33 -16.83
C ALA A 84 -9.23 -23.42 -17.24
N ILE A 85 -10.38 -23.51 -16.57
CA ILE A 85 -11.45 -24.48 -16.86
C ILE A 85 -12.37 -23.99 -18.02
N GLY A 86 -12.13 -22.78 -18.54
CA GLY A 86 -12.91 -22.21 -19.66
C GLY A 86 -14.20 -21.50 -19.25
N VAL A 87 -14.50 -21.41 -17.95
CA VAL A 87 -15.70 -20.73 -17.39
C VAL A 87 -15.42 -19.26 -17.04
N GLY A 88 -14.18 -18.81 -17.18
CA GLY A 88 -13.74 -17.47 -16.76
C GLY A 88 -14.40 -16.30 -17.50
N GLN A 89 -14.89 -16.50 -18.73
CA GLN A 89 -15.61 -15.47 -19.51
C GLN A 89 -16.94 -15.11 -18.81
N VAL A 90 -17.70 -16.12 -18.38
CA VAL A 90 -18.98 -15.95 -17.66
C VAL A 90 -18.78 -15.22 -16.34
N TYR A 91 -17.68 -15.51 -15.62
CA TYR A 91 -17.35 -14.83 -14.38
C TYR A 91 -16.98 -13.35 -14.59
N ARG A 92 -16.24 -13.00 -15.65
CA ARG A 92 -15.88 -11.59 -15.96
C ARG A 92 -17.11 -10.76 -16.33
N GLU A 93 -18.01 -11.31 -17.13
CA GLU A 93 -19.27 -10.64 -17.50
C GLU A 93 -20.18 -10.43 -16.29
N THR A 94 -20.27 -11.43 -15.39
CA THR A 94 -21.16 -11.35 -14.22
C THR A 94 -20.61 -10.45 -13.11
N LEU A 95 -19.28 -10.39 -12.93
CA LEU A 95 -18.62 -9.58 -11.89
C LEU A 95 -18.28 -8.15 -12.36
N GLY A 96 -18.39 -7.84 -13.65
CA GLY A 96 -18.14 -6.50 -14.21
C GLY A 96 -16.80 -5.90 -13.77
N VAL A 97 -16.83 -4.71 -13.17
CA VAL A 97 -15.62 -3.98 -12.70
C VAL A 97 -14.87 -4.71 -11.57
N VAL A 98 -15.48 -5.71 -10.92
CA VAL A 98 -14.82 -6.59 -9.94
C VAL A 98 -14.11 -7.76 -10.64
N GLY A 99 -14.51 -8.09 -11.87
CA GLY A 99 -13.95 -9.16 -12.69
C GLY A 99 -12.59 -8.85 -13.31
N GLU A 100 -12.28 -7.57 -13.56
CA GLU A 100 -10.94 -7.13 -14.01
C GLU A 100 -9.90 -7.12 -12.87
N GLY A 101 -10.37 -7.04 -11.62
CA GLY A 101 -9.52 -7.05 -10.44
C GLY A 101 -10.33 -6.89 -9.14
N PRO A 102 -10.37 -7.89 -8.26
CA PRO A 102 -11.10 -7.78 -6.98
C PRO A 102 -10.58 -6.63 -6.11
N PHE A 103 -9.27 -6.39 -6.19
CA PHE A 103 -8.61 -5.35 -5.41
C PHE A 103 -8.77 -3.96 -6.02
N THR A 104 -8.93 -3.83 -7.34
CA THR A 104 -9.08 -2.51 -7.98
C THR A 104 -10.40 -1.84 -7.59
N ALA A 105 -11.40 -2.63 -7.24
CA ALA A 105 -12.67 -2.14 -6.72
C ALA A 105 -12.59 -1.61 -5.28
N LEU A 106 -11.68 -2.12 -4.44
CA LEU A 106 -11.50 -1.71 -3.06
C LEU A 106 -10.29 -0.78 -2.85
N SER A 107 -9.44 -0.60 -3.86
CA SER A 107 -8.22 0.18 -3.70
C SER A 107 -8.53 1.69 -3.73
N PRO A 108 -8.14 2.44 -2.69
CA PRO A 108 -8.27 3.90 -2.69
C PRO A 108 -7.28 4.53 -3.67
N SER A 109 -6.20 3.84 -4.05
CA SER A 109 -5.23 4.30 -5.04
C SER A 109 -5.83 4.38 -6.44
N ASP A 110 -6.58 3.37 -6.89
CA ASP A 110 -7.19 3.40 -8.22
C ASP A 110 -8.31 4.43 -8.27
N THR A 111 -9.05 4.57 -7.16
CA THR A 111 -10.07 5.63 -7.06
C THR A 111 -9.44 7.02 -7.17
N LEU A 112 -8.32 7.25 -6.47
CA LEU A 112 -7.64 8.55 -6.48
C LEU A 112 -6.92 8.85 -7.80
N PHE A 113 -6.21 7.88 -8.38
CA PHE A 113 -5.35 8.13 -9.54
C PHE A 113 -5.96 7.75 -10.89
N ALA A 114 -6.97 6.86 -10.94
CA ALA A 114 -7.62 6.46 -12.19
C ALA A 114 -9.05 7.00 -12.30
N LEU A 115 -9.85 6.88 -11.24
CA LEU A 115 -11.26 7.29 -11.29
C LEU A 115 -11.44 8.80 -11.16
N THR A 116 -10.67 9.46 -10.27
CA THR A 116 -10.75 10.91 -10.07
C THR A 116 -10.44 11.73 -11.33
N PRO A 117 -9.34 11.50 -12.08
CA PRO A 117 -9.09 12.26 -13.31
C PRO A 117 -10.13 11.95 -14.40
N ARG A 118 -10.61 10.71 -14.51
CA ARG A 118 -11.72 10.36 -15.41
C ARG A 118 -12.99 11.16 -15.06
N LEU A 119 -13.31 11.28 -13.78
CA LEU A 119 -14.47 12.04 -13.31
C LEU A 119 -14.31 13.54 -13.62
N ILE A 120 -13.12 14.12 -13.37
CA ILE A 120 -12.83 15.53 -13.67
C ILE A 120 -12.97 15.81 -15.17
N ILE A 121 -12.44 14.94 -16.02
CA ILE A 121 -12.54 15.08 -17.48
C ILE A 121 -14.02 15.04 -17.92
N VAL A 122 -14.80 14.08 -17.42
CA VAL A 122 -16.24 13.98 -17.74
C VAL A 122 -17.00 15.23 -17.27
N LEU A 123 -16.72 15.73 -16.06
CA LEU A 123 -17.34 16.96 -15.55
C LEU A 123 -16.92 18.19 -16.36
N GLN A 124 -15.66 18.27 -16.80
CA GLN A 124 -15.16 19.37 -17.61
C GLN A 124 -15.84 19.40 -18.98
N TYR A 125 -16.00 18.25 -19.64
CA TYR A 125 -16.71 18.14 -20.91
C TYR A 125 -18.23 18.36 -20.79
N SER A 126 -18.85 18.14 -19.63
CA SER A 126 -20.27 18.49 -19.43
C SER A 126 -20.53 20.00 -19.38
N VAL A 127 -19.51 20.82 -19.12
CA VAL A 127 -19.64 22.29 -18.98
C VAL A 127 -19.24 23.02 -20.27
N PHE A 128 -18.33 22.45 -21.08
CA PHE A 128 -17.89 23.01 -22.37
C PHE A 128 -18.09 21.99 -23.51
N PRO A 129 -19.24 22.02 -24.21
CA PRO A 129 -19.51 21.11 -25.31
C PRO A 129 -18.74 21.56 -26.56
N ILE A 130 -17.54 21.04 -26.75
CA ILE A 130 -16.80 21.17 -28.01
C ILE A 130 -16.73 19.79 -28.67
N SER A 131 -17.54 19.65 -29.73
CA SER A 131 -17.58 18.61 -30.75
C SER A 131 -18.10 17.21 -30.38
N GLU A 132 -18.95 16.72 -31.28
CA GLU A 132 -19.53 15.38 -31.34
C GLU A 132 -18.46 14.28 -31.39
N ALA A 133 -18.16 13.59 -30.28
CA ALA A 133 -17.49 12.26 -30.30
C ALA A 133 -17.30 11.60 -28.91
N TYR A 134 -18.15 11.86 -27.91
CA TYR A 134 -18.05 11.11 -26.66
C TYR A 134 -19.42 10.86 -26.05
N GLU A 135 -19.95 9.65 -26.24
CA GLU A 135 -21.12 9.18 -25.50
C GLU A 135 -20.81 9.22 -24.00
N ILE A 136 -21.35 10.23 -23.34
CA ILE A 136 -21.19 10.45 -21.90
C ILE A 136 -21.87 9.28 -21.19
N PRO A 137 -21.17 8.44 -20.41
CA PRO A 137 -21.84 7.46 -19.59
C PRO A 137 -22.36 8.17 -18.34
N ILE A 138 -23.48 8.87 -18.47
CA ILE A 138 -24.22 9.49 -17.34
C ILE A 138 -24.59 8.41 -16.29
N GLY A 139 -24.65 7.14 -16.72
CA GLY A 139 -24.78 5.96 -15.84
C GLY A 139 -23.60 5.70 -14.89
N LEU A 140 -22.43 6.31 -15.10
CA LEU A 140 -21.27 6.13 -14.22
C LEU A 140 -21.47 6.86 -12.88
N LEU A 141 -22.02 8.09 -12.91
CA LEU A 141 -22.31 8.92 -11.73
C LEU A 141 -23.47 8.36 -10.88
N SER A 142 -24.42 7.66 -11.49
CA SER A 142 -25.54 7.02 -10.78
C SER A 142 -25.24 5.59 -10.30
N SER A 143 -24.08 5.03 -10.65
CA SER A 143 -23.71 3.68 -10.22
C SER A 143 -23.43 3.63 -8.71
N PRO A 144 -24.08 2.73 -7.94
CA PRO A 144 -23.84 2.63 -6.49
C PRO A 144 -22.40 2.23 -6.15
N LEU A 145 -21.71 1.56 -7.08
CA LEU A 145 -20.30 1.19 -6.94
C LEU A 145 -19.37 2.40 -6.94
N LEU A 146 -19.67 3.46 -7.70
CA LEU A 146 -18.86 4.67 -7.72
C LEU A 146 -18.90 5.38 -6.36
N TRP A 147 -20.09 5.51 -5.78
CA TRP A 147 -20.26 6.10 -4.45
C TRP A 147 -19.61 5.27 -3.36
N ALA A 148 -19.69 3.94 -3.44
CA ALA A 148 -18.97 3.06 -2.53
C ALA A 148 -17.44 3.27 -2.61
N ARG A 149 -16.86 3.34 -3.82
CA ARG A 149 -15.43 3.60 -4.03
C ARG A 149 -15.00 4.97 -3.48
N LEU A 150 -15.78 6.02 -3.75
CA LEU A 150 -15.51 7.36 -3.24
C LEU A 150 -15.59 7.39 -1.71
N THR A 151 -16.59 6.73 -1.11
CA THR A 151 -16.74 6.66 0.35
C THR A 151 -15.54 5.94 0.99
N ILE A 152 -15.10 4.83 0.41
CA ILE A 152 -13.90 4.11 0.87
C ILE A 152 -12.66 5.00 0.76
N MET A 153 -12.47 5.69 -0.38
CA MET A 153 -11.34 6.60 -0.57
C MET A 153 -11.33 7.72 0.48
N VAL A 154 -12.46 8.41 0.67
CA VAL A 154 -12.59 9.47 1.67
C VAL A 154 -12.34 8.91 3.07
N GLY A 155 -12.92 7.76 3.42
CA GLY A 155 -12.69 7.10 4.71
C GLY A 155 -11.22 6.77 4.95
N VAL A 156 -10.50 6.32 3.92
CA VAL A 156 -9.06 6.05 4.02
C VAL A 156 -8.24 7.34 4.17
N LEU A 157 -8.60 8.41 3.46
CA LEU A 157 -7.92 9.71 3.60
C LEU A 157 -8.13 10.29 5.00
N VAL A 158 -9.36 10.18 5.54
CA VAL A 158 -9.67 10.56 6.93
C VAL A 158 -8.87 9.72 7.90
N LEU A 159 -8.80 8.39 7.71
CA LEU A 159 -7.96 7.53 8.53
C LEU A 159 -6.49 7.94 8.47
N ALA A 160 -5.99 8.35 7.31
CA ALA A 160 -4.61 8.80 7.12
C ALA A 160 -4.30 10.13 7.82
N LEU A 161 -5.30 10.98 8.09
CA LEU A 161 -5.14 12.20 8.89
C LEU A 161 -4.83 11.87 10.35
N TYR A 162 -5.55 10.90 10.94
CA TYR A 162 -5.39 10.53 12.36
C TYR A 162 -4.25 9.53 12.58
N VAL A 163 -4.13 8.54 11.70
CA VAL A 163 -3.14 7.46 11.79
C VAL A 163 -2.19 7.55 10.59
N PRO A 164 -0.92 7.94 10.80
CA PRO A 164 0.03 8.07 9.69
C PRO A 164 0.17 6.73 8.96
N ARG A 165 0.02 6.77 7.63
CA ARG A 165 0.10 5.59 6.74
C ARG A 165 -0.86 4.45 7.13
N GLY A 166 -2.03 4.78 7.70
CA GLY A 166 -3.01 3.80 8.22
C GLY A 166 -3.42 2.72 7.22
N TRP A 167 -3.64 3.07 5.95
CA TRP A 167 -3.98 2.09 4.90
C TRP A 167 -2.83 1.13 4.60
N CYS A 168 -1.63 1.68 4.34
CA CYS A 168 -0.44 0.89 4.04
C CYS A 168 -0.03 -0.02 5.20
N ARG A 169 -0.36 0.39 6.43
CA ARG A 169 -0.05 -0.34 7.67
C ARG A 169 -1.02 -1.47 7.97
N TYR A 170 -2.31 -1.32 7.66
CA TYR A 170 -3.34 -2.25 8.15
C TYR A 170 -4.17 -2.97 7.09
N PHE A 171 -4.31 -2.42 5.88
CA PHE A 171 -5.23 -2.98 4.87
C PHE A 171 -4.56 -3.33 3.55
N CYS A 172 -3.42 -2.72 3.21
CA CYS A 172 -2.78 -2.91 1.91
C CYS A 172 -2.22 -4.35 1.72
N PRO A 173 -2.78 -5.17 0.81
CA PRO A 173 -2.33 -6.54 0.56
C PRO A 173 -1.01 -6.57 -0.21
N GLN A 174 -0.79 -5.63 -1.15
CA GLN A 174 0.51 -5.50 -1.82
C GLN A 174 1.61 -5.14 -0.82
N GLY A 175 1.27 -4.30 0.15
CA GLY A 175 2.12 -4.08 1.32
C GLY A 175 2.40 -5.41 2.02
N ALA A 176 1.37 -6.17 2.43
CA ALA A 176 1.52 -7.45 3.12
C ALA A 176 2.44 -8.44 2.40
N MET A 177 2.33 -8.56 1.08
CA MET A 177 3.21 -9.39 0.25
C MET A 177 4.68 -8.94 0.37
N LEU A 178 4.94 -7.63 0.26
CA LEU A 178 6.28 -7.07 0.45
C LEU A 178 6.80 -7.23 1.89
N ALA A 179 5.94 -7.23 2.93
CA ALA A 179 6.38 -7.55 4.29
C ALA A 179 7.03 -8.91 4.38
N LEU A 180 6.38 -9.90 3.77
CA LEU A 180 6.81 -11.29 3.84
C LEU A 180 8.21 -11.46 3.23
N VAL A 181 8.45 -10.80 2.10
CA VAL A 181 9.76 -10.79 1.42
C VAL A 181 10.78 -9.92 2.16
N SER A 182 10.37 -8.79 2.73
CA SER A 182 11.27 -7.84 3.39
C SER A 182 11.96 -8.39 4.64
N ARG A 183 11.50 -9.51 5.21
CA ARG A 183 12.23 -10.23 6.27
C ARG A 183 13.64 -10.65 5.83
N PHE A 184 13.81 -10.90 4.53
CA PHE A 184 15.09 -11.27 3.92
C PHE A 184 15.82 -10.08 3.29
N SER A 185 15.40 -8.84 3.59
CA SER A 185 15.99 -7.69 2.91
C SER A 185 17.47 -7.52 3.24
N PHE A 186 18.27 -7.28 2.20
CA PHE A 186 19.68 -6.95 2.37
C PHE A 186 19.84 -5.67 3.17
N LEU A 187 19.02 -4.66 2.87
CA LEU A 187 18.96 -3.42 3.64
C LEU A 187 18.50 -3.68 5.09
N GLY A 188 19.15 -3.02 6.04
CA GLY A 188 18.76 -3.03 7.44
C GLY A 188 19.18 -1.74 8.15
N LEU A 189 18.83 -1.60 9.42
CA LEU A 189 19.30 -0.52 10.28
C LEU A 189 20.19 -1.10 11.38
N ARG A 190 21.26 -0.39 11.72
CA ARG A 190 22.17 -0.70 12.81
C ARG A 190 22.06 0.37 13.90
N ARG A 191 22.18 -0.05 15.15
CA ARG A 191 22.14 0.82 16.33
C ARG A 191 23.44 0.68 17.13
N GLU A 192 24.18 1.78 17.25
CA GLU A 192 25.38 1.84 18.06
C GLU A 192 25.02 1.95 19.56
N LEU A 193 25.35 0.93 20.35
CA LEU A 193 25.01 0.85 21.77
C LEU A 193 25.65 1.98 22.59
N VAL A 194 26.90 2.35 22.28
CA VAL A 194 27.67 3.38 23.01
C VAL A 194 27.01 4.76 22.89
N ARG A 195 26.43 5.07 21.73
CA ARG A 195 25.76 6.36 21.47
C ARG A 195 24.27 6.36 21.84
N CYS A 196 23.67 5.19 22.05
CA CYS A 196 22.23 5.07 22.24
C CYS A 196 21.83 5.12 23.73
N THR A 197 21.21 6.21 24.16
CA THR A 197 20.61 6.33 25.51
C THR A 197 19.22 5.71 25.58
N ARG A 198 19.12 4.38 25.38
CA ARG A 198 17.83 3.64 25.32
C ARG A 198 16.93 3.86 26.54
N ALA A 199 17.50 4.06 27.73
CA ALA A 199 16.76 4.19 28.98
C ALA A 199 15.96 5.51 29.07
N SER A 200 16.50 6.60 28.52
CA SER A 200 15.94 7.95 28.63
C SER A 200 15.36 8.48 27.31
N CYS A 201 15.68 7.89 26.16
CA CYS A 201 15.28 8.39 24.85
C CYS A 201 14.34 7.43 24.10
N ARG A 202 13.21 7.96 23.61
CA ARG A 202 12.25 7.24 22.75
C ARG A 202 12.01 7.90 21.39
N ALA A 203 12.78 8.94 21.05
CA ALA A 203 12.58 9.76 19.84
C ALA A 203 12.46 8.95 18.54
N CYS A 204 13.24 7.88 18.38
CA CYS A 204 13.16 7.02 17.19
C CYS A 204 11.82 6.28 17.06
N VAL A 205 11.26 5.81 18.19
CA VAL A 205 9.94 5.14 18.24
C VAL A 205 8.84 6.16 17.98
N GLU A 206 9.01 7.36 18.53
CA GLU A 206 8.07 8.48 18.39
C GLU A 206 7.93 8.97 16.94
N ALA A 207 9.05 9.03 16.23
CA ALA A 207 9.12 9.50 14.85
C ALA A 207 8.67 8.45 13.82
N CYS A 208 8.57 7.17 14.21
CA CYS A 208 8.28 6.07 13.29
C CYS A 208 6.80 6.08 12.85
N PRO A 209 6.47 6.33 11.57
CA PRO A 209 5.08 6.32 11.11
C PRO A 209 4.45 4.92 11.15
N MET A 210 5.29 3.88 11.03
CA MET A 210 4.86 2.47 11.07
C MET A 210 4.75 1.92 12.49
N ASN A 211 5.13 2.70 13.52
CA ASN A 211 5.09 2.31 14.94
C ASN A 211 5.87 1.02 15.26
N ILE A 212 7.06 0.89 14.69
CA ILE A 212 7.94 -0.25 14.88
C ILE A 212 8.61 -0.14 16.25
N ARG A 213 8.76 -1.29 16.93
CA ARG A 213 9.47 -1.38 18.21
C ARG A 213 10.98 -1.43 18.02
N ILE A 214 11.55 -0.33 17.54
CA ILE A 214 12.98 -0.21 17.18
C ILE A 214 13.90 -0.61 18.33
N LEU A 215 13.53 -0.30 19.57
CA LEU A 215 14.36 -0.58 20.74
C LEU A 215 14.43 -2.08 21.07
N ASP A 216 13.38 -2.85 20.76
CA ASP A 216 13.31 -4.29 21.07
C ASP A 216 14.01 -5.16 20.03
N GLN A 217 14.38 -4.57 18.90
CA GLN A 217 15.06 -5.24 17.81
C GLN A 217 16.58 -5.38 18.08
N PRO A 218 17.27 -6.35 17.44
CA PRO A 218 18.72 -6.54 17.58
C PRO A 218 19.50 -5.28 17.19
N TRP A 219 20.63 -5.04 17.86
CA TRP A 219 21.42 -3.80 17.70
C TRP A 219 22.33 -3.83 16.47
N GLU A 220 22.84 -5.00 16.09
CA GLU A 220 23.81 -5.17 15.00
C GLU A 220 23.19 -4.93 13.62
N LYS A 221 22.06 -5.60 13.35
CA LYS A 221 21.22 -5.37 12.19
C LYS A 221 19.79 -5.73 12.56
N PHE A 222 18.87 -4.79 12.40
CA PHE A 222 17.45 -5.07 12.47
C PHE A 222 16.71 -4.76 11.17
N THR A 223 15.86 -5.71 10.81
CA THR A 223 15.01 -5.69 9.63
C THR A 223 13.61 -6.13 10.08
N ASP A 224 12.75 -5.15 10.35
CA ASP A 224 11.36 -5.40 10.68
C ASP A 224 10.52 -5.46 9.39
N PRO A 225 9.62 -6.44 9.21
CA PRO A 225 8.83 -6.57 7.98
C PRO A 225 7.89 -5.40 7.71
N GLU A 226 7.64 -4.54 8.70
CA GLU A 226 6.86 -3.31 8.54
C GLU A 226 7.72 -2.09 8.18
N CYS A 227 9.06 -2.21 8.24
CA CYS A 227 9.96 -1.11 7.99
C CYS A 227 9.96 -0.71 6.51
N ILE A 228 9.46 0.48 6.22
CA ILE A 228 9.45 1.08 4.87
C ILE A 228 10.73 1.85 4.53
N TYR A 229 11.76 1.78 5.39
CA TYR A 229 13.03 2.50 5.22
C TYR A 229 12.88 4.00 4.94
N CYS A 230 11.96 4.66 5.65
CA CYS A 230 11.72 6.11 5.53
C CYS A 230 12.80 6.98 6.22
N LEU A 231 13.75 6.36 6.92
CA LEU A 231 14.89 6.99 7.63
C LEU A 231 14.57 8.08 8.67
N ARG A 232 13.30 8.40 8.94
CA ARG A 232 12.90 9.37 9.98
C ARG A 232 13.46 9.06 11.38
N CYS A 233 13.71 7.80 11.69
CA CYS A 233 14.33 7.39 12.95
C CYS A 233 15.82 7.78 13.05
N VAL A 234 16.52 7.85 11.91
CA VAL A 234 17.90 8.35 11.81
C VAL A 234 17.90 9.86 12.04
N ASP A 235 16.99 10.58 11.38
CA ASP A 235 16.90 12.05 11.48
C ASP A 235 16.45 12.53 12.86
N ALA A 236 15.50 11.81 13.49
CA ALA A 236 14.99 12.17 14.82
C ALA A 236 15.94 11.79 15.97
N CYS A 237 17.02 11.06 15.71
CA CYS A 237 17.91 10.59 16.77
C CYS A 237 18.91 11.69 17.18
N PRO A 238 18.84 12.23 18.42
CA PRO A 238 19.72 13.32 18.84
C PRO A 238 21.19 12.89 18.91
N SER A 239 21.46 11.62 19.27
CA SER A 239 22.81 11.08 19.37
C SER A 239 23.33 10.43 18.08
N LYS A 240 22.57 10.50 16.98
CA LYS A 240 22.89 9.89 15.67
C LYS A 240 23.36 8.43 15.78
N ALA A 241 22.73 7.67 16.68
CA ALA A 241 23.11 6.29 16.99
C ALA A 241 22.57 5.26 15.99
N ILE A 242 21.62 5.63 15.13
CA ILE A 242 21.00 4.74 14.14
C ILE A 242 21.55 5.06 12.76
N ARG A 243 21.96 4.03 12.01
CA ARG A 243 22.50 4.16 10.64
C ARG A 243 21.98 3.05 9.73
N PRO A 244 21.76 3.32 8.43
CA PRO A 244 21.51 2.26 7.46
C PRO A 244 22.75 1.36 7.35
N THR A 245 22.53 0.05 7.33
CA THR A 245 23.58 -0.95 7.14
C THR A 245 23.16 -1.92 6.04
N PHE A 246 24.14 -2.36 5.28
CA PHE A 246 24.03 -3.49 4.38
C PHE A 246 24.64 -4.71 5.09
N PRO A 247 24.32 -5.96 4.68
CA PRO A 247 24.94 -7.15 5.26
C PRO A 247 26.43 -7.22 4.87
#